data_AF-A0A9D9VKI7-F1
#
_entry.id   AF-A0A9D9VKI7-F1
#
_cell.length_a   1.000
_cell.length_b   1.000
_cell.length_c   1.000
_cell.angle_alpha   90.00
_cell.angle_beta   90.00
_cell.angle_gamma   90.00
#
_symmetry.space_group_name_H-M   'P 1'
#
loop_
_entity.id
_entity.type
_entity.pdbx_description
1 polymer ?
#
loop_
_entity_poly.entity_id
_entity_poly.type
_entity_poly.pdbx_seq_one_letter_code
_entity_poly.pdbx_strand_id
1 'polypeptide(L)'
;IPHTEVIFAMNDKKYSAGTYEGNCTDIKNSSWQLVAGEQAGAICWWAGGGTELGVFEEGGQLVIKKGLLDEGGAETPGIRGNFETLLKLVP
;
A
#
# COMPACT_ATOMS: atom_id res chain seq x y z
N ILE A 1 -2.93 9.51 -16.61
CA ILE A 1 -2.43 8.63 -15.53
C ILE A 1 -3.51 7.59 -15.27
N PRO A 2 -3.21 6.28 -15.33
CA PRO A 2 -4.21 5.25 -15.02
C PRO A 2 -4.69 5.42 -13.57
N HIS A 3 -5.93 5.04 -13.31
CA HIS A 3 -6.50 4.99 -11.97
C HIS A 3 -6.95 3.57 -11.70
N THR A 4 -6.46 2.98 -10.63
CA THR A 4 -6.68 1.57 -10.32
C THR A 4 -7.33 1.45 -8.94
N GLU A 5 -8.42 0.70 -8.87
CA GLU A 5 -9.05 0.36 -7.59
C GLU A 5 -8.22 -0.67 -6.84
N VAL A 6 -8.00 -0.45 -5.55
CA VAL A 6 -7.29 -1.37 -4.66
C VAL A 6 -8.30 -1.99 -3.70
N ILE A 7 -8.38 -3.33 -3.74
CA ILE A 7 -9.25 -4.12 -2.88
C ILE A 7 -8.40 -5.17 -2.19
N PHE A 8 -8.44 -5.19 -0.86
CA PHE A 8 -7.83 -6.25 -0.06
C PHE A 8 -8.86 -7.34 0.24
N ALA A 9 -8.52 -8.59 -0.06
CA ALA A 9 -9.31 -9.76 0.31
C ALA A 9 -8.69 -10.44 1.53
N MET A 10 -9.40 -10.47 2.66
CA MET A 10 -8.93 -11.03 3.92
C MET A 10 -10.09 -11.70 4.66
N ASN A 11 -9.87 -12.90 5.19
CA ASN A 11 -10.87 -13.67 5.96
C ASN A 11 -12.25 -13.71 5.27
N ASP A 12 -12.27 -14.06 3.97
CA ASP A 12 -13.45 -14.10 3.09
C ASP A 12 -14.18 -12.76 2.89
N LYS A 13 -13.68 -11.66 3.45
CA LYS A 13 -14.20 -10.30 3.25
C LYS A 13 -13.33 -9.53 2.26
N LYS A 14 -13.96 -8.59 1.55
CA LYS A 14 -13.29 -7.64 0.66
C LYS A 14 -13.40 -6.25 1.25
N TYR A 15 -12.27 -5.55 1.31
CA TYR A 15 -12.15 -4.19 1.82
C TYR A 15 -11.60 -3.30 0.72
N SER A 16 -12.41 -2.35 0.23
CA SER A 16 -11.92 -1.34 -0.71
C SER A 16 -11.02 -0.37 0.05
N ALA A 17 -9.79 -0.21 -0.41
CA ALA A 17 -8.88 0.81 0.07
C ALA A 17 -9.07 2.14 -0.70
N GLY A 18 -9.71 2.09 -1.86
CA GLY A 18 -9.99 3.24 -2.72
C GLY A 18 -9.38 3.10 -4.12
N THR A 19 -9.43 4.19 -4.89
CA THR A 19 -8.87 4.26 -6.25
C THR A 19 -7.66 5.20 -6.25
N TYR A 20 -6.56 4.74 -6.82
CA TYR A 20 -5.27 5.43 -6.77
C TYR A 20 -4.67 5.62 -8.17
N GLU A 21 -3.89 6.68 -8.32
CA GLU A 21 -3.11 6.94 -9.52
C GLU A 21 -2.00 5.90 -9.72
N GLY A 22 -1.81 5.49 -10.96
CA GLY A 22 -0.80 4.52 -11.36
C GLY A 22 -1.37 3.13 -11.61
N ASN A 23 -0.46 2.24 -11.98
CA ASN A 23 -0.76 0.82 -12.10
C ASN A 23 -0.48 0.19 -10.73
N CYS A 24 -1.52 -0.39 -10.12
CA CYS A 24 -1.38 -1.03 -8.82
C CYS A 24 -1.03 -2.51 -8.97
N THR A 25 -0.08 -2.99 -8.16
CA THR A 25 0.32 -4.39 -8.12
C THR A 25 0.43 -4.87 -6.68
N ASP A 26 0.04 -6.12 -6.44
CA ASP A 26 0.22 -6.78 -5.15
C ASP A 26 1.72 -6.94 -4.84
N ILE A 27 2.15 -6.51 -3.66
CA ILE A 27 3.53 -6.61 -3.20
C ILE A 27 4.02 -8.06 -3.28
N LYS A 28 3.18 -9.04 -2.94
CA LYS A 28 3.52 -10.47 -2.98
C LYS A 28 3.90 -10.97 -4.37
N ASN A 29 3.37 -10.35 -5.42
CA ASN A 29 3.66 -10.69 -6.82
C ASN A 29 4.63 -9.69 -7.48
N SER A 30 5.37 -8.93 -6.68
CA SER A 30 6.31 -7.91 -7.13
C SER A 30 7.72 -8.14 -6.59
N SER A 31 8.67 -7.29 -6.98
CA SER A 31 10.02 -7.28 -6.39
C SER A 31 10.08 -6.63 -5.00
N TRP A 32 9.01 -5.97 -4.56
CA TRP A 32 8.93 -5.31 -3.26
C TRP A 32 8.68 -6.34 -2.16
N GLN A 33 9.06 -5.99 -0.93
CA GLN A 33 8.88 -6.82 0.25
C GLN A 33 7.93 -6.12 1.22
N LEU A 34 7.08 -6.87 1.91
CA LEU A 34 6.25 -6.32 2.98
C LEU A 34 7.15 -5.71 4.07
N VAL A 35 6.74 -4.58 4.63
CA VAL A 35 7.45 -3.99 5.77
C VAL A 35 7.03 -4.68 7.09
N ALA A 36 7.76 -4.40 8.17
CA ALA A 36 7.45 -5.02 9.47
C ALA A 36 6.02 -4.71 9.92
N GLY A 37 5.26 -5.75 10.27
CA GLY A 37 3.86 -5.65 10.70
C GLY A 37 2.83 -5.56 9.57
N GLU A 38 3.28 -5.43 8.31
CA GLU A 38 2.42 -5.44 7.13
C GLU A 38 2.08 -6.89 6.73
N GLN A 39 0.79 -7.20 6.66
CA GLN A 39 0.26 -8.53 6.33
C GLN A 39 0.00 -8.70 4.83
N ALA A 40 -0.35 -7.60 4.16
CA ALA A 40 -0.61 -7.54 2.73
C ALA A 40 -0.38 -6.10 2.26
N GLY A 41 0.01 -5.92 1.01
CA GLY A 41 0.17 -4.58 0.46
C GLY A 41 0.09 -4.53 -1.04
N ALA A 42 -0.15 -3.34 -1.56
CA ALA A 42 -0.22 -3.03 -2.97
C ALA A 42 0.53 -1.72 -3.25
N ILE A 43 1.28 -1.69 -4.34
CA ILE A 43 2.00 -0.51 -4.79
C ILE A 43 1.36 0.00 -6.06
N CYS A 44 0.87 1.23 -6.00
CA CYS A 44 0.34 1.99 -7.12
C CYS A 44 1.42 2.92 -7.63
N TRP A 45 1.98 2.59 -8.80
CA TRP A 45 3.17 3.26 -9.32
C TRP A 45 2.91 4.02 -10.62
N TRP A 46 3.47 5.22 -10.72
CA TRP A 46 3.50 6.01 -11.94
C TRP A 46 4.70 6.97 -11.98
N ALA A 47 5.45 6.94 -13.08
CA ALA A 47 6.47 7.93 -13.42
C ALA A 47 7.45 8.30 -12.29
N GLY A 48 7.97 7.30 -11.59
CA GLY A 48 9.02 7.48 -10.58
C GLY A 48 8.53 7.60 -9.14
N GLY A 49 7.22 7.58 -8.91
CA GLY A 49 6.68 7.56 -7.55
C GLY A 49 5.29 6.97 -7.48
N GLY A 50 4.67 7.09 -6.32
CA GLY A 50 3.31 6.64 -6.13
C GLY A 50 2.90 6.45 -4.69
N THR A 51 2.03 5.47 -4.47
CA THR A 51 1.40 5.20 -3.18
C THR A 51 1.51 3.72 -2.84
N GLU A 52 1.84 3.44 -1.58
CA GLU A 52 1.67 2.12 -0.98
C GLU A 52 0.36 2.06 -0.24
N LEU A 53 -0.37 0.96 -0.39
CA LEU A 53 -1.49 0.63 0.46
C LEU A 53 -1.11 -0.65 1.18
N GLY A 54 -1.07 -0.62 2.51
CA GLY A 54 -0.70 -1.77 3.31
C GLY A 54 -1.76 -2.08 4.35
N VAL A 55 -1.97 -3.36 4.63
CA VAL A 55 -2.75 -3.83 5.78
C VAL A 55 -1.78 -4.18 6.89
N PHE A 56 -1.95 -3.55 8.04
CA PHE A 56 -1.11 -3.75 9.21
C PHE A 56 -1.93 -4.37 10.34
N GLU A 57 -1.28 -5.19 11.17
CA GLU A 57 -1.85 -5.62 12.44
C GLU A 57 -1.31 -4.74 13.56
N GLU A 58 -2.20 -3.98 14.22
CA GLU A 58 -1.86 -3.09 15.33
C GLU A 58 -2.78 -3.37 16.51
N GLY A 59 -2.21 -3.81 17.63
CA GLY A 59 -2.98 -4.08 18.86
C GLY A 59 -4.08 -5.13 18.68
N GLY A 60 -3.87 -6.12 17.79
CA GLY A 60 -4.85 -7.17 17.47
C GLY A 60 -5.96 -6.72 16.51
N GLN A 61 -5.84 -5.56 15.88
CA GLN A 61 -6.77 -5.05 14.88
C GLN A 61 -6.07 -4.90 13.53
N LEU A 62 -6.78 -5.21 12.44
CA LEU A 62 -6.29 -4.93 11.10
C LEU A 62 -6.59 -3.47 10.73
N VAL A 63 -5.61 -2.77 10.17
CA VAL A 63 -5.74 -1.38 9.73
C VAL A 63 -5.17 -1.23 8.33
N ILE A 64 -5.89 -0.54 7.45
CA ILE A 64 -5.38 -0.16 6.14
C ILE A 64 -4.67 1.18 6.30
N LYS A 65 -3.44 1.26 5.80
CA LYS A 65 -2.63 2.47 5.79
C LYS A 65 -2.18 2.83 4.38
N LYS A 66 -1.94 4.11 4.18
CA LYS A 66 -1.39 4.70 2.96
C LYS A 66 0.02 5.20 3.23
N GLY A 67 0.98 4.76 2.43
CA GLY A 67 2.36 5.24 2.44
C GLY A 67 2.73 5.98 1.16
N LEU A 68 3.76 6.81 1.25
CA LEU A 68 4.41 7.45 0.10
C LEU A 68 5.41 6.49 -0.53
N LEU A 69 5.47 6.51 -1.87
CA LEU A 69 6.55 5.94 -2.67
C LEU A 69 7.18 7.01 -3.56
N ASP A 70 8.51 7.01 -3.60
CA ASP A 70 9.31 7.85 -4.47
C ASP A 70 10.61 7.10 -4.80
N GLU A 71 11.03 7.05 -6.07
CA GLU A 71 12.26 6.39 -6.48
C GLU A 71 13.52 7.16 -6.04
N GLY A 72 13.35 8.42 -5.67
CA GLY A 72 14.44 9.34 -5.42
C GLY A 72 15.08 9.81 -6.71
N GLY A 73 16.36 10.15 -6.64
CA GLY A 73 17.14 10.63 -7.77
C GLY A 73 18.62 10.39 -7.54
N ALA A 74 19.47 10.98 -8.38
CA ALA A 74 20.92 10.83 -8.27
C ALA A 74 21.47 11.29 -6.90
N GLU A 75 20.87 12.35 -6.34
CA GLU A 75 21.34 13.01 -5.11
C GLU A 75 20.39 12.80 -3.92
N THR A 76 19.20 12.23 -4.14
CA THR A 76 18.16 12.06 -3.12
C THR A 76 17.74 10.59 -3.01
N PRO A 77 17.76 9.99 -1.82
CA PRO A 77 17.31 8.62 -1.66
C PRO A 77 15.80 8.53 -1.91
N GLY A 78 15.37 7.38 -2.44
CA GLY A 78 13.96 7.06 -2.57
C GLY A 78 13.26 6.97 -1.21
N ILE A 79 11.95 7.18 -1.24
CA ILE A 79 11.09 7.14 -0.07
C ILE A 79 10.14 5.96 -0.21
N ARG A 80 10.00 5.18 0.86
CA ARG A 80 8.93 4.22 1.02
C ARG A 80 8.49 4.21 2.48
N GLY A 81 7.25 4.57 2.76
CA GLY A 81 6.71 4.59 4.12
C GLY A 81 5.90 5.83 4.43
N ASN A 82 6.10 6.42 5.62
CA ASN A 82 5.24 7.50 6.16
C ASN A 82 3.77 7.10 6.18
N PHE A 83 3.51 5.89 6.68
CA PHE A 83 2.18 5.29 6.66
C PHE A 83 1.18 6.04 7.54
N GLU A 84 0.11 6.52 6.92
CA GLU A 84 -1.04 7.13 7.59
C GLU A 84 -2.23 6.17 7.58
N THR A 85 -2.97 6.12 8.68
CA THR A 85 -4.13 5.23 8.77
C THR A 85 -5.28 5.75 7.92
N LEU A 86 -5.74 4.94 6.97
CA LEU A 86 -6.92 5.21 6.15
C LEU A 86 -8.19 4.69 6.81
N LEU A 87 -8.17 3.42 7.23
CA LEU A 87 -9.36 2.73 7.71
C LEU A 87 -8.95 1.69 8.76
N LYS A 88 -9.71 1.64 9.86
CA LYS A 88 -9.65 0.52 10.80
C LYS A 88 -10.65 -0.54 10.37
N LEU A 89 -10.19 -1.78 10.22
CA LEU A 89 -11.07 -2.90 9.89
C LEU A 89 -11.68 -3.41 11.19
N VAL A 90 -12.97 -3.15 11.35
CA VAL A 90 -13.75 -3.79 12.42
C VAL A 90 -14.04 -5.25 12.03
N PRO A 91 -13.90 -6.20 12.96
CA PRO A 91 -14.17 -7.61 12.72
C PRO A 91 -15.61 -7.88 12.24
#